data_AF-A0A392SKQ9-F1
#
_entry.id   AF-A0A392SKQ9-F1
#
_cell.length_a   1.000
_cell.length_b   1.000
_cell.length_c   1.000
_cell.angle_alpha   90.00
_cell.angle_beta   90.00
_cell.angle_gamma   90.00
#
_symmetry.space_group_name_H-M   'P 1'
#
loop_
_entity.id
_entity.type
_entity.pdbx_description
1 polymer ?
#
loop_
_entity_poly.entity_id
_entity_poly.type
_entity_poly.pdbx_seq_one_letter_code
_entity_poly.pdbx_strand_id
1 'polypeptide(L)' 'MADPMLQGQYPSRGLYQALAVAAMCVQEQANMRPVIADVVTALSYLASQKYQPNTQTVQSS' A
#
# COMPACT_ATOMS: atom_id res chain seq x y z
N MET A 1 6.14 -3.29 -8.61
CA MET A 1 7.27 -3.97 -7.93
C MET A 1 7.61 -3.19 -6.68
N ALA A 2 7.87 -3.87 -5.56
CA ALA A 2 8.36 -3.23 -4.34
C ALA A 2 9.87 -2.95 -4.45
N ASP A 3 10.37 -1.99 -3.68
CA ASP A 3 11.81 -1.68 -3.64
C ASP A 3 12.63 -2.92 -3.23
N PRO A 4 13.65 -3.35 -4.01
CA PRO A 4 14.50 -4.49 -3.67
C PRO A 4 15.18 -4.37 -2.30
N MET A 5 15.47 -3.16 -1.84
CA MET A 5 16.08 -2.89 -0.53
C MET A 5 15.16 -3.23 0.65
N LEU A 6 13.84 -3.36 0.41
CA LEU A 6 12.92 -3.83 1.44
C LEU A 6 13.11 -5.32 1.74
N GLN A 7 13.77 -6.10 0.87
CA GLN A 7 14.06 -7.53 1.10
C GLN A 7 12.83 -8.37 1.50
N GLY A 8 11.64 -8.03 0.98
CA GLY A 8 10.39 -8.68 1.36
C GLY A 8 9.81 -8.26 2.72
N GLN A 9 10.47 -7.36 3.44
CA GLN A 9 10.09 -6.88 4.77
C GLN A 9 9.01 -5.79 4.71
N TYR A 10 7.86 -6.11 4.12
CA TYR A 10 6.74 -5.19 4.03
C TYR A 10 5.41 -5.95 4.07
N PRO A 11 4.33 -5.33 4.61
CA PRO A 11 3.02 -5.94 4.57
C PRO A 11 2.51 -5.93 3.13
N SER A 12 2.40 -7.10 2.49
CA SER A 12 1.98 -7.22 1.09
C SER A 12 0.65 -6.51 0.82
N ARG A 13 -0.37 -6.76 1.64
CA ARG A 13 -1.66 -6.07 1.55
C ARG A 13 -1.55 -4.55 1.73
N GLY A 14 -0.74 -4.10 2.70
CA GLY A 14 -0.52 -2.68 2.95
C GLY A 14 0.14 -1.97 1.76
N LEU A 15 1.11 -2.64 1.12
CA LEU A 15 1.76 -2.14 -0.09
C LEU A 15 0.76 -2.01 -1.25
N TYR A 16 -0.08 -3.01 -1.49
CA TYR A 16 -1.11 -2.95 -2.54
C TYR A 16 -2.13 -1.83 -2.29
N GLN A 17 -2.54 -1.64 -1.03
CA GLN A 17 -3.44 -0.56 -0.66
C GLN A 17 -2.80 0.82 -0.86
N ALA A 18 -1.54 1.00 -0.45
CA ALA A 18 -0.81 2.24 -0.70
C ALA A 18 -0.69 2.54 -2.20
N LEU A 19 -0.42 1.51 -3.02
CA LEU A 19 -0.36 1.64 -4.47
C LEU A 19 -1.71 2.04 -5.07
N ALA A 20 -2.82 1.49 -4.59
CA ALA A 20 -4.15 1.87 -5.05
C ALA A 20 -4.44 3.35 -4.73
N VAL A 21 -4.09 3.82 -3.53
CA VAL A 21 -4.22 5.25 -3.16
C VAL A 21 -3.38 6.13 -4.08
N ALA A 22 -2.12 5.76 -4.33
CA ALA A 22 -1.25 6.49 -5.24
C ALA A 22 -1.82 6.53 -6.68
N ALA A 23 -2.37 5.42 -7.17
CA ALA A 23 -3.00 5.33 -8.48
C ALA A 23 -4.23 6.24 -8.59
N MET A 24 -5.06 6.33 -7.55
CA MET A 24 -6.18 7.26 -7.51
C MET A 24 -5.71 8.72 -7.57
N CYS A 25 -4.61 9.07 -6.88
CA CYS A 25 -4.06 10.43 -6.87
C CYS A 25 -3.55 10.91 -8.24
N VAL A 26 -3.03 10.00 -9.08
CA VAL A 26 -2.45 10.33 -10.39
C VAL A 26 -3.42 10.12 -11.55
N GLN A 27 -4.70 9.90 -11.28
CA GLN A 27 -5.73 9.74 -12.31
C GLN A 27 -5.77 10.94 -13.26
N GLU A 28 -5.97 10.67 -14.56
CA GLU A 28 -6.10 11.72 -15.58
C GLU A 28 -7.29 12.63 -15.28
N GLN A 29 -8.41 12.03 -14.90
CA GLN A 29 -9.64 12.72 -14.56
C GLN A 29 -9.58 13.28 -13.13
N ALA A 30 -9.68 14.61 -12.99
CA ALA A 30 -9.53 15.28 -11.70
C ALA A 30 -10.59 14.89 -10.66
N ASN A 31 -11.81 14.56 -11.09
CA ASN A 31 -12.91 14.11 -10.23
C ASN A 31 -12.70 12.71 -9.63
N MET A 32 -11.82 11.90 -10.21
CA MET A 32 -11.45 10.58 -9.69
C MET A 32 -10.33 10.66 -8.65
N ARG A 33 -9.69 11.83 -8.50
CA ARG A 33 -8.64 12.05 -7.51
C ARG A 33 -9.28 12.24 -6.13
N PRO A 34 -8.82 11.52 -5.09
CA PRO A 34 -9.38 11.62 -3.75
C PRO A 34 -9.04 12.96 -3.12
N VAL A 35 -9.85 13.37 -2.14
CA VAL A 35 -9.54 14.53 -1.30
C VAL A 35 -8.29 14.22 -0.48
N ILE A 36 -7.41 15.21 -0.30
CA ILE A 36 -6.14 14.99 0.42
C ILE A 36 -6.36 14.49 1.86
N ALA A 37 -7.46 14.86 2.50
CA ALA A 37 -7.85 14.36 3.83
C ALA A 37 -8.08 12.83 3.83
N ASP A 38 -8.69 12.29 2.78
CA ASP A 38 -8.92 10.85 2.63
C ASP A 38 -7.61 10.10 2.39
N VAL A 39 -6.71 10.70 1.59
CA VAL A 39 -5.36 10.17 1.35
C VAL A 39 -4.58 10.08 2.66
N VAL A 40 -4.55 11.16 3.45
CA VAL A 40 -3.85 11.19 4.73
C VAL A 40 -4.45 10.17 5.70
N THR A 41 -5.77 10.05 5.76
CA THR A 41 -6.46 9.06 6.61
C THR A 41 -6.09 7.64 6.21
N ALA A 42 -6.15 7.32 4.91
CA ALA A 42 -5.78 6.00 4.39
C ALA A 42 -4.30 5.68 4.67
N LEU A 43 -3.38 6.61 4.40
CA LEU A 43 -1.96 6.42 4.66
C LEU A 43 -1.65 6.28 6.15
N SER A 44 -2.33 7.03 7.02
CA SER A 44 -2.18 6.92 8.48
C SER A 44 -2.62 5.55 9.00
N TYR A 45 -3.73 5.03 8.45
CA TYR A 45 -4.19 3.68 8.76
C TYR A 45 -3.18 2.62 8.30
N LEU A 46 -2.65 2.76 7.08
CA LEU A 46 -1.63 1.85 6.54
C LEU A 46 -0.33 1.88 7.34
N ALA A 47 0.14 3.06 7.73
CA ALA A 47 1.33 3.24 8.55
C ALA A 47 1.19 2.62 9.95
N SER A 48 -0.04 2.52 10.46
CA SER A 48 -0.35 1.88 11.73
C SER A 48 -0.32 0.34 11.65
N GLN A 49 -0.36 -0.23 10.44
CA GLN A 49 -0.27 -1.68 10.26
C GLN A 49 1.17 -2.16 10.38
N LYS A 50 1.43 -3.03 11.36
CA LYS A 50 2.75 -3.62 11.55
C LYS A 50 3.01 -4.74 10.56
N TYR A 51 4.23 -4.76 10.00
CA TYR A 51 4.74 -5.92 9.30
C TYR A 51 4.93 -7.08 10.29
N GLN A 52 4.15 -8.15 10.12
CA GLN A 52 4.35 -9.40 10.86
C GLN A 52 4.95 -10.43 9.90
N PRO A 53 6.22 -10.85 10.09
CA PRO A 53 6.92 -11.75 9.18
C PRO A 53 6.38 -13.21 9.19
N ASN A 54 5.29 -13.50 9.90
CA ASN A 54 4.86 -14.88 10.18
C ASN A 54 3.75 -15.42 9.26
N THR A 55 3.46 -14.78 8.11
CA THR A 55 2.39 -15.21 7.18
C THR A 55 2.84 -15.31 5.72
N GLN A 56 4.11 -15.60 5.45
CA GLN A 56 4.63 -15.88 4.09
C GLN A 56 5.20 -17.30 3.97
N THR A 57 4.45 -18.30 4.42
CA THR A 57 4.70 -19.71 4.09
C THR A 57 3.45 -20.34 3.49
N VAL A 58 2.96 -19.80 2.37
CA VAL A 58 2.02 -20.56 1.52
C VAL A 58 2.34 -20.32 0.04
N GLN A 59 2.84 -21.40 -0.58
CA GLN A 59 2.81 -21.77 -1.99
C GLN A 59 3.66 -21.01 -3.01
N SER A 60 4.90 -21.50 -3.16
CA SER A 60 5.41 -21.87 -4.48
C SER A 60 5.75 -23.37 -4.41
N SER A 61 4.87 -24.20 -4.96
CA SER A 61 5.14 -25.61 -5.33
C SER A 61 5.43 -25.67 -6.82
#